data_AF-F7NIW5-F1
#
_entry.id   AF-F7NIW5-F1
#
_cell.length_a   1.000
_cell.length_b   1.000
_cell.length_c   1.000
_cell.angle_alpha   90.00
_cell.angle_beta   90.00
_cell.angle_gamma   90.00
#
_symmetry.space_group_name_H-M   'P 1'
#
loop_
_entity.id
_entity.type
_entity.pdbx_description
1 polymer ?
#
loop_
_entity_poly.entity_id
_entity_poly.type
_entity_poly.pdbx_seq_one_letter_code
_entity_poly.pdbx_strand_id
1 'polypeptide(L)'
;MQNTKNTFQVAIHHNLDYGYIEYDLPSKTAKVVLHNPAKGEAVETFLKTKLRLQVPGKSVQNFVPRELCPLDTLEDLTLALTRLWEHTGVFVDWSRPLSYQMGQ
;
A
#
# COMPACT_ATOMS: atom_id res chain seq x y z
N MET A 1 -18.66 21.16 9.71
CA MET A 1 -17.34 20.97 9.08
C MET A 1 -17.39 19.63 8.38
N GLN A 2 -17.41 19.60 7.04
CA GLN A 2 -17.55 18.35 6.28
C GLN A 2 -16.18 17.66 6.25
N ASN A 3 -16.05 16.48 6.86
CA ASN A 3 -14.85 15.66 6.85
C ASN A 3 -14.60 15.16 5.41
N THR A 4 -13.74 15.84 4.65
CA THR A 4 -13.26 15.33 3.37
C THR A 4 -12.30 14.17 3.64
N LYS A 5 -12.69 12.96 3.22
CA LYS A 5 -11.86 11.75 3.24
C LYS A 5 -10.63 11.95 2.33
N ASN A 6 -9.57 12.54 2.86
CA ASN A 6 -8.28 12.72 2.18
C ASN A 6 -7.32 11.54 2.44
N THR A 7 -7.86 10.39 2.82
CA THR A 7 -7.11 9.16 3.05
C THR A 7 -7.46 8.10 2.02
N PHE A 8 -6.44 7.40 1.54
CA PHE A 8 -6.57 6.16 0.78
C PHE A 8 -6.43 5.00 1.75
N GLN A 9 -7.26 3.97 1.61
CA GLN A 9 -7.15 2.77 2.43
C GLN A 9 -7.20 1.52 1.56
N VAL A 10 -6.43 0.50 1.94
CA VAL A 10 -6.45 -0.81 1.26
C VAL A 10 -6.30 -1.94 2.27
N ALA A 11 -7.06 -3.01 2.08
CA ALA A 11 -6.96 -4.20 2.91
C ALA A 11 -5.67 -4.97 2.60
N ILE A 12 -5.07 -5.55 3.64
CA ILE A 12 -3.89 -6.41 3.54
C ILE A 12 -4.06 -7.64 4.41
N HIS A 13 -3.38 -8.74 4.07
CA HIS A 13 -3.36 -9.92 4.93
C HIS A 13 -2.07 -10.72 4.83
N HIS A 14 -1.82 -11.53 5.85
CA HIS A 14 -0.80 -12.58 5.85
C HIS A 14 -1.36 -13.81 6.57
N ASN A 15 -1.55 -14.91 5.82
CA ASN A 15 -2.32 -16.08 6.27
C ASN A 15 -3.73 -15.68 6.74
N LEU A 16 -4.06 -15.89 8.03
CA LEU A 16 -5.33 -15.53 8.65
C LEU A 16 -5.30 -14.21 9.41
N ASP A 17 -4.17 -13.48 9.36
CA ASP A 17 -4.06 -12.14 9.95
C ASP A 17 -4.47 -11.09 8.91
N TYR A 18 -5.59 -10.42 9.17
CA TYR A 18 -6.17 -9.42 8.28
C TYR A 18 -5.99 -8.03 8.87
N GLY A 19 -5.74 -7.07 8.00
CA GLY A 19 -5.39 -5.71 8.36
C GLY A 19 -5.63 -4.73 7.23
N TYR A 20 -5.09 -3.53 7.38
CA TYR A 20 -5.18 -2.49 6.36
C TYR A 20 -3.98 -1.55 6.41
N ILE A 21 -3.75 -0.87 5.28
CA ILE A 21 -2.89 0.29 5.18
C ILE A 21 -3.79 1.50 4.97
N GLU A 22 -3.60 2.53 5.79
CA GLU A 22 -4.23 3.84 5.61
C GLU A 22 -3.13 4.84 5.24
N TYR A 23 -3.29 5.49 4.10
CA TYR A 23 -2.38 6.51 3.59
C TYR A 23 -3.07 7.87 3.58
N ASP A 24 -2.47 8.84 4.26
CA ASP A 24 -2.93 10.22 4.29
C ASP A 24 -2.26 11.02 3.16
N LEU A 25 -3.07 11.46 2.19
CA LEU A 25 -2.58 12.15 0.99
C LEU A 25 -1.87 13.48 1.32
N PRO A 26 -2.37 14.33 2.23
CA PRO A 26 -1.72 15.60 2.58
C PRO A 26 -0.38 15.44 3.28
N SER A 27 -0.30 14.56 4.29
CA SER A 27 0.92 14.37 5.09
C SER A 27 1.91 13.40 4.46
N LYS A 28 1.49 12.62 3.44
CA LYS A 28 2.31 11.58 2.81
C LYS A 28 2.79 10.54 3.81
N THR A 29 1.92 10.18 4.75
CA THR A 29 2.21 9.19 5.79
C THR A 29 1.29 7.98 5.63
N ALA A 30 1.78 6.82 6.02
CA ALA A 30 1.00 5.60 6.04
C ALA A 30 0.98 4.99 7.44
N LYS A 31 -0.19 4.54 7.87
CA LYS A 31 -0.40 3.71 9.03
C LYS A 31 -0.65 2.28 8.58
N VAL A 32 0.07 1.33 9.16
CA VAL A 32 -0.09 -0.10 8.93
C VAL A 32 -0.77 -0.72 10.14
N VAL A 33 -1.83 -1.48 9.92
CA VAL A 33 -2.55 -2.20 10.98
C VAL A 33 -2.56 -3.68 10.62
N LEU A 34 -1.83 -4.48 11.39
CA LEU A 34 -1.79 -5.95 11.36
C LEU A 34 -1.63 -6.46 12.79
N HIS A 35 -2.17 -7.63 13.13
CA HIS A 35 -1.98 -8.19 14.47
C HIS A 35 -0.57 -8.75 14.64
N ASN A 36 0.05 -9.23 13.57
CA ASN A 36 1.43 -9.70 13.58
C ASN A 36 2.41 -8.50 13.52
N PRO A 37 3.10 -8.17 14.63
CA PRO A 37 3.95 -6.99 14.68
C PRO A 37 5.16 -7.08 13.75
N ALA A 38 5.73 -8.27 13.58
CA ALA A 38 6.89 -8.46 12.69
C ALA A 38 6.52 -8.22 11.21
N LYS A 39 5.30 -8.59 10.81
CA LYS A 39 4.79 -8.28 9.46
C LYS A 39 4.40 -6.82 9.32
N GLY A 40 3.82 -6.21 10.36
CA GLY A 40 3.58 -4.76 10.39
C GLY A 40 4.86 -3.97 10.16
N GLU A 41 5.92 -4.25 10.93
CA GLU A 41 7.22 -3.59 10.80
C GLU A 41 7.87 -3.81 9.43
N ALA A 42 7.75 -5.02 8.85
CA ALA A 42 8.25 -5.30 7.51
C ALA A 42 7.55 -4.45 6.44
N VAL A 43 6.23 -4.28 6.55
CA VAL A 43 5.44 -3.41 5.65
C VAL A 43 5.83 -1.95 5.84
N GLU A 44 5.95 -1.47 7.09
CA GLU A 44 6.38 -0.09 7.37
C GLU A 44 7.78 0.21 6.82
N THR A 45 8.71 -0.73 6.97
CA THR A 45 10.08 -0.63 6.44
C THR A 45 10.06 -0.59 4.92
N PHE A 46 9.25 -1.45 4.28
CA PHE A 46 9.07 -1.46 2.84
C PHE A 46 8.56 -0.11 2.32
N LEU A 47 7.54 0.48 2.96
CA LEU A 47 6.97 1.76 2.55
C LEU A 47 7.97 2.93 2.66
N LYS A 48 8.97 2.83 3.54
CA LYS A 48 10.04 3.83 3.70
C LYS A 48 11.25 3.60 2.79
N THR A 49 11.27 2.49 2.06
CA THR A 49 12.41 2.10 1.23
C THR A 49 12.21 2.56 -0.21
N LYS A 50 13.22 3.23 -0.79
CA LYS A 50 13.21 3.60 -2.22
C LYS A 50 13.24 2.34 -3.08
N LEU A 51 12.34 2.27 -4.07
CA LEU A 51 12.22 1.14 -4.97
C LEU A 51 12.70 1.48 -6.38
N ARG A 52 13.17 0.47 -7.10
CA ARG A 52 13.45 0.53 -8.53
C ARG A 52 12.66 -0.56 -9.23
N LEU A 53 11.64 -0.15 -10.00
CA LEU A 53 10.68 -1.05 -10.63
C LEU A 53 10.71 -0.90 -12.15
N GLN A 54 10.40 -1.98 -12.86
CA GLN A 54 10.16 -1.94 -14.30
C GLN A 54 8.68 -1.60 -14.54
N VAL A 55 8.42 -0.46 -15.19
CA VAL A 55 7.05 -0.02 -15.52
C VAL A 55 6.81 -0.05 -17.03
N PRO A 56 5.56 -0.28 -17.48
CA PRO A 56 5.25 -0.26 -18.91
C PRO A 56 5.69 1.05 -19.58
N GLY A 57 6.45 0.92 -20.66
CA GLY A 57 6.84 2.02 -21.53
C GLY A 57 5.82 2.27 -22.64
N LYS A 58 6.28 2.79 -23.78
CA LYS A 58 5.42 3.15 -24.92
C LYS A 58 4.79 1.97 -25.67
N SER A 59 5.22 0.74 -25.39
CA SER A 59 4.73 -0.47 -26.04
C SER A 59 4.67 -1.62 -25.05
N VAL A 60 3.79 -2.61 -25.29
CA VAL A 60 3.59 -3.79 -24.42
C VAL A 60 4.89 -4.56 -24.12
N GLN A 61 5.84 -4.59 -25.07
CA GLN A 61 7.11 -5.31 -24.92
C GLN A 61 8.22 -4.46 -24.27
N ASN A 62 7.98 -3.18 -24.01
CA ASN A 62 8.98 -2.25 -23.51
C ASN A 62 8.68 -1.90 -22.05
N PHE A 63 9.65 -2.14 -21.18
CA PHE A 63 9.60 -1.75 -19.78
C PHE A 63 10.78 -0.84 -19.48
N VAL A 64 10.52 0.23 -18.75
CA VAL A 64 11.53 1.21 -18.37
C VAL A 64 11.74 1.20 -16.86
N PRO A 65 13.00 1.32 -16.38
CA PRO A 65 13.26 1.42 -14.96
C PRO A 65 12.73 2.77 -14.43
N ARG A 66 11.91 2.72 -13.39
CA ARG A 66 11.44 3.86 -12.61
C ARG A 66 11.92 3.70 -11.17
N GLU A 67 12.53 4.76 -10.66
CA GLU A 67 12.79 4.87 -9.23
C GLU A 67 11.64 5.62 -8.57
N LEU A 68 11.19 5.16 -7.39
CA LEU A 68 10.12 5.80 -6.65
C LEU A 68 10.30 5.63 -5.14
N CYS A 69 9.74 6.56 -4.37
CA CYS A 69 9.53 6.41 -2.94
C CYS A 69 8.03 6.12 -2.72
N PRO A 70 7.65 5.00 -2.08
CA PRO A 70 6.26 4.58 -1.99
C PRO A 70 5.30 5.64 -1.43
N LEU A 71 5.76 6.50 -0.53
CA LEU A 71 4.91 7.50 0.13
C LEU A 71 4.88 8.87 -0.57
N ASP A 72 5.57 9.07 -1.70
CA ASP A 72 5.63 10.40 -2.33
C ASP A 72 4.30 10.83 -2.97
N THR A 73 3.58 9.88 -3.57
CA THR A 73 2.28 10.08 -4.23
C THR A 73 1.40 8.84 -4.09
N LEU A 74 0.10 8.99 -4.28
CA LEU A 74 -0.82 7.84 -4.31
C LEU A 74 -0.49 6.87 -5.47
N GLU A 75 -0.01 7.39 -6.60
CA GLU A 75 0.43 6.57 -7.72
C GLU A 75 1.66 5.73 -7.35
N ASP A 76 2.66 6.34 -6.71
CA ASP A 76 3.86 5.63 -6.25
C ASP A 76 3.52 4.58 -5.19
N LEU A 77 2.59 4.91 -4.27
CA LEU A 77 2.10 3.97 -3.27
C LEU A 77 1.44 2.76 -3.91
N THR A 78 0.45 3.00 -4.78
CA THR A 78 -0.29 1.90 -5.44
C THR A 78 0.62 1.05 -6.29
N LEU A 79 1.59 1.64 -6.98
CA LEU A 79 2.60 0.92 -7.75
C LEU A 79 3.53 0.08 -6.83
N ALA A 80 4.01 0.65 -5.73
CA ALA A 80 4.83 -0.07 -4.75
C ALA A 80 4.08 -1.26 -4.14
N LEU A 81 2.79 -1.09 -3.80
CA LEU A 81 1.95 -2.14 -3.22
C LEU A 81 1.80 -3.36 -4.14
N THR A 82 1.96 -3.22 -5.46
CA THR A 82 1.99 -4.37 -6.39
C THR A 82 3.19 -5.31 -6.19
N ARG A 83 4.19 -4.89 -5.41
CA ARG A 83 5.40 -5.65 -5.08
C ARG A 83 5.53 -5.96 -3.59
N LEU A 84 4.60 -5.51 -2.75
CA LEU A 84 4.68 -5.67 -1.29
C LEU A 84 4.90 -7.13 -0.86
N TRP A 85 4.18 -8.05 -1.49
CA TRP A 85 4.21 -9.47 -1.17
C TRP A 85 5.58 -10.11 -1.43
N GLU A 86 6.30 -9.66 -2.46
CA GLU A 86 7.64 -10.18 -2.81
C GLU A 86 8.66 -9.88 -1.69
N HIS A 87 8.48 -8.76 -1.00
CA HIS A 87 9.41 -8.30 0.04
C HIS A 87 9.01 -8.73 1.46
N THR A 88 7.71 -8.87 1.71
CA THR A 88 7.19 -9.03 3.09
C THR A 88 6.37 -10.31 3.29
N GLY A 89 5.89 -10.93 2.22
CA GLY A 89 4.88 -12.00 2.25
C GLY A 89 3.47 -11.51 2.58
N VAL A 90 3.25 -10.20 2.74
CA VAL A 90 1.92 -9.61 2.97
C VAL A 90 1.24 -9.31 1.63
N PHE A 91 0.01 -9.79 1.49
CA PHE A 91 -0.79 -9.62 0.29
C PHE A 91 -1.70 -8.39 0.40
N VAL A 92 -1.97 -7.77 -0.74
CA VAL A 92 -2.90 -6.63 -0.85
C VAL A 92 -4.21 -7.11 -1.48
N ASP A 93 -5.33 -6.84 -0.81
CA ASP A 93 -6.67 -7.25 -1.25
C ASP A 93 -7.37 -6.08 -1.98
N TRP A 94 -7.23 -6.05 -3.31
CA TRP A 94 -7.83 -5.00 -4.14
C TRP A 94 -9.34 -5.09 -4.31
N SER A 95 -9.92 -6.26 -4.03
CA SER A 95 -11.36 -6.54 -4.21
C SER A 95 -12.18 -6.39 -2.93
N ARG A 96 -11.53 -6.26 -1.76
CA ARG A 96 -12.22 -6.11 -0.48
C ARG A 96 -12.44 -4.62 -0.22
N PRO A 97 -13.67 -4.09 -0.36
CA PRO A 97 -13.93 -2.74 0.09
C PRO A 97 -13.70 -2.71 1.59
N LEU A 98 -12.96 -1.71 2.07
CA LEU A 98 -12.90 -1.38 3.49
C LEU A 98 -14.20 -0.70 3.97
N SER A 99 -15.32 -0.95 3.27
CA SER A 99 -16.59 -0.27 3.50
C SER A 99 -17.06 -0.50 4.93
N TYR A 100 -17.00 0.58 5.69
CA TYR A 100 -17.76 0.89 6.89
C TYR A 100 -19.17 0.27 6.87
N GLN A 101 -19.41 -0.74 7.71
CA GLN A 101 -20.70 -1.19 8.24
C GLN A 101 -20.46 -1.92 9.58
N MET A 102 -21.26 -1.79 10.63
CA MET A 102 -22.23 -0.78 11.13
C MET A 102 -22.60 -1.27 12.55
N GLY A 103 -23.15 -0.38 13.38
CA GLY A 103 -23.34 -0.56 14.83
C GLY A 103 -23.89 -1.91 15.33
N GLN A 104 -23.44 -2.26 16.55
CA GLN A 104 -24.29 -2.12 17.74
C GLN A 104 -23.51 -1.38 18.83
#